data_AF-G0NML0-F1
#
_entry.id   AF-G0NML0-F1
#
_cell.length_a   1.000
_cell.length_b   1.000
_cell.length_c   1.000
_cell.angle_alpha   90.00
_cell.angle_beta   90.00
_cell.angle_gamma   90.00
#
_symmetry.space_group_name_H-M   'P 1'
#
loop_
_entity.id
_entity.type
_entity.pdbx_description
1 polymer ?
#
loop_
_entity_poly.entity_id
_entity_poly.type
_entity_poly.pdbx_seq_one_letter_code
_entity_poly.pdbx_strand_id
1 'polypeptide(L)'
;MREDVLLLLLFPLILCSNALKTCKSFWVSNRPSQDCSSLALQEPPPLLPNVLSLSLANNSIFRVTNFPPEYKRLQSVRLDQCQLEKLDFDALSVFEQLRELDISRNFLTKLIIPRNLVSLRVLNMAFNSFTYVPDMSHLESLRLVDLSHNRLISVRPRMLPFNLEVVRLAANRFTHLSPWPFLHKLQELDVTFNDLECDCSLWHFVTWAEKLALFDSTMLPCRRPSELRKSPIDGKTVCGPSVVSSTPESAVVSLDDNHMMCCTALATPSPQLFWQLNGKNISNGLSQKHLSDSGKVEFCLEIRKIQLKDMGKYKCVASLAGLNSSKEFHVERDKIPIVLNSAEGIMIYCQFTICTFIGVCCVISCCVLRTGGRGKTRPKREYMHAKVLEIPQDSCEYCCDDMDEDGDVDGRECDDWGDAETAAVRQYLQWRQMHQDQHKYSMIPQIRHESLCRLSNESNNSECHRAPLARFDEPPSVSFDMTHL
;
A
#
# COMPACT_ATOMS: atom_id res chain seq x y z
N MET A 1 -2.32 88.85 -46.02
CA MET A 1 -2.18 88.48 -44.60
C MET A 1 -2.40 86.98 -44.57
N ARG A 2 -1.37 86.17 -44.26
CA ARG A 2 -0.86 85.89 -42.90
C ARG A 2 -1.94 85.22 -42.03
N GLU A 3 -1.71 84.10 -41.36
CA GLU A 3 -0.53 83.20 -41.29
C GLU A 3 -1.02 81.91 -40.60
N ASP A 4 -0.49 80.74 -40.98
CA ASP A 4 -0.38 79.51 -40.16
C ASP A 4 -1.68 78.85 -39.61
N VAL A 5 -1.75 77.57 -39.24
CA VAL A 5 -0.71 76.56 -38.95
C VAL A 5 -1.00 75.24 -39.67
N LEU A 6 0.04 74.70 -40.29
CA LEU A 6 0.13 73.34 -40.82
C LEU A 6 0.32 72.35 -39.64
N LEU A 7 -0.64 71.46 -39.36
CA LEU A 7 -0.43 70.33 -38.44
C LEU A 7 -0.56 68.98 -39.15
N LEU A 8 0.45 68.68 -39.96
CA LEU A 8 0.76 67.31 -40.40
C LEU A 8 1.23 66.49 -39.20
N LEU A 9 0.29 65.87 -38.47
CA LEU A 9 0.61 64.72 -37.62
C LEU A 9 0.33 63.44 -38.39
N LEU A 10 1.42 62.92 -38.95
CA LEU A 10 1.54 61.58 -39.51
C LEU A 10 1.22 60.56 -38.40
N PHE A 11 -0.04 60.13 -38.29
CA PHE A 11 -0.29 58.79 -37.81
C PHE A 11 0.28 57.83 -38.86
N PRO A 12 1.27 56.98 -38.53
CA PRO A 12 1.53 55.85 -39.39
C PRO A 12 0.25 55.03 -39.44
N LEU A 13 -0.25 54.80 -40.65
CA LEU A 13 -1.26 53.78 -40.89
C LEU A 13 -0.63 52.44 -40.52
N ILE A 14 -0.73 52.07 -39.24
CA ILE A 14 -0.62 50.69 -38.79
C ILE A 14 -1.91 49.99 -39.23
N LEU A 15 -2.09 49.93 -40.55
CA LEU A 15 -2.77 48.83 -41.23
C LEU A 15 -1.89 47.60 -41.02
N CYS A 16 -1.80 47.15 -39.76
CA CYS A 16 -1.43 45.79 -39.47
C CYS A 16 -2.44 44.96 -40.25
N SER A 17 -1.93 44.15 -41.18
CA SER A 17 -2.77 43.34 -42.06
C SER A 17 -3.47 42.28 -41.21
N ASN A 18 -4.62 42.64 -40.64
CA ASN A 18 -5.64 41.73 -40.16
C ASN A 18 -6.18 41.00 -41.38
N ALA A 19 -5.38 40.08 -41.92
CA ALA A 19 -5.79 39.13 -42.93
C ALA A 19 -7.06 38.47 -42.40
N LEU A 20 -8.18 38.67 -43.10
CA LEU A 20 -9.48 38.21 -42.66
C LEU A 20 -9.36 36.70 -42.45
N LYS A 21 -9.53 36.25 -41.20
CA LYS A 21 -9.31 34.86 -40.79
C LYS A 21 -10.44 33.99 -41.34
N THR A 22 -10.35 33.61 -42.61
CA THR A 22 -11.30 32.75 -43.31
C THR A 22 -10.88 31.29 -43.26
N CYS A 23 -11.85 30.39 -43.34
CA CYS A 23 -11.59 28.96 -43.53
C CYS A 23 -10.81 28.70 -44.82
N LYS A 24 -9.92 27.70 -44.80
CA LYS A 24 -9.07 27.29 -45.93
C LYS A 24 -9.56 25.97 -46.51
N SER A 25 -9.54 25.83 -47.83
CA SER A 25 -9.74 24.54 -48.50
C SER A 25 -8.42 23.75 -48.55
N PHE A 26 -8.50 22.44 -48.31
CA PHE A 26 -7.35 21.54 -48.37
C PHE A 26 -7.80 20.10 -48.67
N TRP A 27 -6.85 19.15 -48.67
CA TRP A 27 -7.13 17.73 -48.91
C TRP A 27 -6.49 16.86 -47.82
N VAL A 28 -7.27 15.94 -47.25
CA VAL A 28 -6.78 14.92 -46.30
C VAL A 28 -6.97 13.56 -46.95
N SER A 29 -5.89 12.86 -47.31
CA SER A 29 -5.97 11.52 -47.94
C SER A 29 -6.94 11.45 -49.13
N ASN A 30 -6.82 12.42 -50.05
CA ASN A 30 -7.72 12.63 -51.21
C ASN A 30 -9.20 12.94 -50.87
N ARG A 31 -9.50 13.33 -49.63
CA ARG A 31 -10.82 13.84 -49.22
C ARG A 31 -10.82 15.39 -49.28
N PRO A 32 -11.74 16.04 -50.02
CA PRO A 32 -11.88 17.50 -50.00
C PRO A 32 -12.27 17.98 -48.60
N SER A 33 -11.52 18.94 -48.07
CA SER A 33 -11.53 19.30 -46.65
C SER A 33 -11.55 20.82 -46.44
N GLN A 34 -12.11 21.27 -45.33
CA GLN A 34 -12.18 22.68 -44.94
C GLN A 34 -11.60 22.85 -43.53
N ASP A 35 -10.57 23.69 -43.39
CA ASP A 35 -9.94 24.01 -42.12
C ASP A 35 -10.37 25.40 -41.66
N CYS A 36 -11.08 25.44 -40.54
CA CYS A 36 -11.52 26.62 -39.84
C CYS A 36 -10.93 26.69 -38.43
N SER A 37 -9.80 26.02 -38.18
CA SER A 37 -9.18 25.99 -36.86
C SER A 37 -8.54 27.32 -36.45
N SER A 38 -8.51 27.61 -35.14
CA SER A 38 -7.85 28.81 -34.59
C SER A 38 -8.35 30.17 -35.12
N LEU A 39 -9.63 30.23 -35.54
CA LEU A 39 -10.29 31.44 -36.05
C LEU A 39 -11.16 32.15 -34.98
N ALA A 40 -11.19 31.64 -33.74
CA ALA A 40 -12.03 32.11 -32.63
C ALA A 40 -13.55 32.05 -32.92
N LEU A 41 -13.97 31.01 -33.65
CA LEU A 41 -15.39 30.76 -33.94
C LEU A 41 -16.16 30.40 -32.66
N GLN A 42 -17.37 30.95 -32.53
CA GLN A 42 -18.30 30.59 -31.45
C GLN A 42 -19.39 29.62 -31.92
N GLU A 43 -19.59 29.52 -33.25
CA GLU A 43 -20.62 28.70 -33.90
C GLU A 43 -20.05 27.98 -35.15
N PRO A 44 -20.67 26.88 -35.61
CA PRO A 44 -20.26 26.19 -36.83
C PRO A 44 -20.41 27.08 -38.10
N PRO A 45 -19.37 27.20 -38.94
CA PRO A 45 -19.37 28.06 -40.14
C PRO A 45 -20.08 27.40 -41.34
N PRO A 46 -20.42 28.16 -42.40
CA PRO A 46 -20.89 27.58 -43.65
C PRO A 46 -19.84 26.71 -44.33
N LEU A 47 -20.28 25.67 -45.04
CA LEU A 47 -19.42 24.78 -45.82
C LEU A 47 -19.06 25.35 -47.19
N LEU A 48 -17.82 25.13 -47.60
CA LEU A 48 -17.39 25.28 -48.99
C LEU A 48 -17.96 24.12 -49.84
N PRO A 49 -18.11 24.30 -51.16
CA PRO A 49 -18.65 23.26 -52.04
C PRO A 49 -17.86 21.94 -51.99
N ASN A 50 -18.58 20.82 -52.00
CA ASN A 50 -18.04 19.46 -52.05
C ASN A 50 -17.15 19.02 -50.86
N VAL A 51 -17.11 19.77 -49.76
CA VAL A 51 -16.36 19.39 -48.56
C VAL A 51 -16.91 18.10 -47.93
N LEU A 52 -16.01 17.19 -47.55
CA LEU A 52 -16.30 15.93 -46.86
C LEU A 52 -15.57 15.81 -45.51
N SER A 53 -14.65 16.71 -45.18
CA SER A 53 -14.05 16.81 -43.84
C SER A 53 -13.97 18.27 -43.38
N LEU A 54 -14.38 18.52 -42.13
CA LEU A 54 -14.38 19.85 -41.53
C LEU A 54 -13.56 19.84 -40.25
N SER A 55 -12.59 20.76 -40.16
CA SER A 55 -11.85 21.04 -38.93
C SER A 55 -12.33 22.35 -38.31
N LEU A 56 -12.89 22.26 -37.12
CA LEU A 56 -13.29 23.37 -36.25
C LEU A 56 -12.37 23.46 -35.01
N ALA A 57 -11.24 22.75 -35.00
CA ALA A 57 -10.39 22.59 -33.82
C ALA A 57 -9.86 23.93 -33.27
N ASN A 58 -9.60 24.00 -31.97
CA ASN A 58 -9.06 25.18 -31.29
C ASN A 58 -9.88 26.47 -31.56
N ASN A 59 -11.18 26.40 -31.30
CA ASN A 59 -12.13 27.52 -31.35
C ASN A 59 -12.85 27.67 -29.99
N SER A 60 -13.89 28.50 -29.90
CA SER A 60 -14.64 28.80 -28.67
C SER A 60 -16.10 28.37 -28.78
N ILE A 61 -16.33 27.14 -29.23
CA ILE A 61 -17.66 26.56 -29.45
C ILE A 61 -18.10 25.81 -28.19
N PHE A 62 -18.62 26.57 -27.21
CA PHE A 62 -19.01 26.04 -25.89
C PHE A 62 -20.16 25.03 -25.93
N ARG A 63 -21.04 25.12 -26.93
CA ARG A 63 -22.19 24.22 -27.10
C ARG A 63 -22.56 24.09 -28.56
N VAL A 64 -23.09 22.92 -28.94
CA VAL A 64 -23.78 22.73 -30.22
C VAL A 64 -25.13 22.06 -29.98
N THR A 65 -26.19 22.79 -30.29
CA THR A 65 -27.58 22.30 -30.26
C THR A 65 -27.96 21.64 -31.57
N ASN A 66 -27.56 22.24 -32.70
CA ASN A 66 -27.75 21.74 -34.06
C ASN A 66 -26.55 22.11 -34.94
N PHE A 67 -26.24 21.27 -35.94
CA PHE A 67 -25.35 21.64 -37.05
C PHE A 67 -26.18 22.01 -38.31
N PRO A 68 -25.64 22.82 -39.23
CA PRO A 68 -26.33 23.19 -40.47
C PRO A 68 -26.70 21.96 -41.34
N PRO A 69 -27.86 21.91 -42.00
CA PRO A 69 -28.32 20.74 -42.78
C PRO A 69 -27.36 20.30 -43.90
N GLU A 70 -26.51 21.19 -44.40
CA GLU A 70 -25.51 20.89 -45.43
C GLU A 70 -24.45 19.89 -44.93
N TYR A 71 -24.25 19.81 -43.60
CA TYR A 71 -23.24 18.97 -42.95
C TYR A 71 -23.53 17.47 -43.10
N LYS A 72 -24.73 17.07 -43.53
CA LYS A 72 -25.16 15.66 -43.57
C LYS A 72 -24.25 14.70 -44.34
N ARG A 73 -23.52 15.21 -45.34
CA ARG A 73 -22.58 14.44 -46.19
C ARG A 73 -21.14 14.42 -45.65
N LEU A 74 -20.84 15.14 -44.57
CA LEU A 74 -19.51 15.14 -43.97
C LEU A 74 -19.17 13.73 -43.47
N GLN A 75 -17.95 13.29 -43.80
CA GLN A 75 -17.39 12.01 -43.38
C GLN A 75 -16.47 12.17 -42.17
N SER A 76 -15.99 13.37 -41.89
CA SER A 76 -15.07 13.64 -40.80
C SER A 76 -15.30 15.02 -40.21
N VAL A 77 -15.48 15.11 -38.90
CA VAL A 77 -15.65 16.37 -38.17
C VAL A 77 -14.70 16.39 -36.98
N ARG A 78 -13.89 17.45 -36.90
CA ARG A 78 -13.03 17.73 -35.75
C ARG A 78 -13.53 18.97 -35.01
N LEU A 79 -13.75 18.80 -33.71
CA LEU A 79 -14.20 19.79 -32.73
C LEU A 79 -13.29 19.74 -31.49
N ASP A 80 -12.05 19.29 -31.65
CA ASP A 80 -11.12 19.18 -30.53
C ASP A 80 -10.61 20.55 -30.07
N GLN A 81 -10.38 20.69 -28.75
CA GLN A 81 -9.95 21.95 -28.14
C GLN A 81 -10.94 23.12 -28.31
N CYS A 82 -12.24 22.84 -28.39
CA CYS A 82 -13.29 23.85 -28.62
C CYS A 82 -13.92 24.45 -27.36
N GLN A 83 -13.48 24.02 -26.16
CA GLN A 83 -14.12 24.34 -24.87
C GLN A 83 -15.58 23.84 -24.77
N LEU A 84 -15.92 22.77 -25.52
CA LEU A 84 -17.28 22.26 -25.67
C LEU A 84 -17.76 21.58 -24.37
N GLU A 85 -18.80 22.13 -23.75
CA GLU A 85 -19.43 21.58 -22.53
C GLU A 85 -20.63 20.68 -22.84
N LYS A 86 -21.36 20.97 -23.95
CA LYS A 86 -22.60 20.27 -24.32
C LYS A 86 -22.71 20.06 -25.83
N LEU A 87 -22.88 18.81 -26.23
CA LEU A 87 -23.20 18.40 -27.60
C LEU A 87 -24.52 17.64 -27.58
N ASP A 88 -25.54 18.22 -28.21
CA ASP A 88 -26.89 17.67 -28.15
C ASP A 88 -27.11 16.53 -29.15
N PHE A 89 -28.08 15.67 -28.83
CA PHE A 89 -28.47 14.52 -29.65
C PHE A 89 -28.89 14.96 -31.07
N ASP A 90 -29.63 16.07 -31.18
CA ASP A 90 -30.14 16.59 -32.44
C ASP A 90 -28.99 17.11 -33.34
N ALA A 91 -27.96 17.73 -32.76
CA ALA A 91 -26.74 18.12 -33.48
C ALA A 91 -26.08 16.93 -34.19
N LEU A 92 -25.90 15.81 -33.49
CA LEU A 92 -25.32 14.61 -34.08
C LEU A 92 -26.27 13.87 -35.04
N SER A 93 -27.58 14.14 -34.98
CA SER A 93 -28.57 13.48 -35.81
C SER A 93 -28.55 13.95 -37.27
N VAL A 94 -27.94 15.10 -37.58
CA VAL A 94 -27.84 15.61 -38.97
C VAL A 94 -26.95 14.74 -39.87
N PHE A 95 -25.98 14.00 -39.30
CA PHE A 95 -24.95 13.35 -40.10
C PHE A 95 -25.42 11.98 -40.62
N GLU A 96 -25.46 11.83 -41.94
CA GLU A 96 -25.82 10.57 -42.63
C GLU A 96 -24.57 9.72 -42.96
N GLN A 97 -23.41 10.36 -43.14
CA GLN A 97 -22.20 9.73 -43.70
C GLN A 97 -20.94 9.83 -42.83
N LEU A 98 -21.07 10.25 -41.56
CA LEU A 98 -19.95 10.46 -40.65
C LEU A 98 -19.20 9.14 -40.37
N ARG A 99 -17.87 9.19 -40.50
CA ARG A 99 -16.93 8.08 -40.27
C ARG A 99 -15.94 8.39 -39.15
N GLU A 100 -15.59 9.66 -38.99
CA GLU A 100 -14.64 10.14 -37.99
C GLU A 100 -15.27 11.30 -37.22
N LEU A 101 -15.30 11.21 -35.89
CA LEU A 101 -15.68 12.31 -35.00
C LEU A 101 -14.59 12.50 -33.95
N ASP A 102 -13.96 13.66 -33.95
CA ASP A 102 -13.06 14.09 -32.87
C ASP A 102 -13.72 15.19 -32.05
N ILE A 103 -13.98 14.90 -30.78
CA ILE A 103 -14.50 15.82 -29.77
C ILE A 103 -13.59 15.81 -28.53
N SER A 104 -12.32 15.44 -28.71
CA SER A 104 -11.34 15.38 -27.62
C SER A 104 -10.94 16.75 -27.07
N ARG A 105 -10.31 16.78 -25.89
CA ARG A 105 -9.80 18.02 -25.26
C ARG A 105 -10.91 19.08 -25.07
N ASN A 106 -12.03 18.63 -24.52
CA ASN A 106 -13.22 19.44 -24.26
C ASN A 106 -13.72 19.21 -22.81
N PHE A 107 -14.89 19.73 -22.46
CA PHE A 107 -15.46 19.65 -21.12
C PHE A 107 -16.71 18.76 -21.05
N LEU A 108 -16.90 17.86 -22.01
CA LEU A 108 -18.06 16.97 -22.06
C LEU A 108 -18.07 16.02 -20.86
N THR A 109 -19.24 15.90 -20.23
CA THR A 109 -19.48 14.96 -19.11
C THR A 109 -20.40 13.81 -19.50
N LYS A 110 -21.21 13.99 -20.54
CA LYS A 110 -22.19 13.03 -21.08
C LYS A 110 -22.33 13.25 -22.59
N LEU A 111 -22.66 12.18 -23.30
CA LEU A 111 -22.99 12.19 -24.72
C LEU A 111 -24.04 11.11 -24.97
N ILE A 112 -25.05 11.43 -25.78
CA ILE A 112 -26.03 10.46 -26.28
C ILE A 112 -25.78 10.34 -27.77
N ILE A 113 -25.38 9.16 -28.24
CA ILE A 113 -24.95 8.97 -29.62
C ILE A 113 -26.14 8.48 -30.46
N PRO A 114 -26.57 9.23 -31.49
CA PRO A 114 -27.71 8.84 -32.33
C PRO A 114 -27.53 7.52 -33.07
N ARG A 115 -28.65 6.85 -33.35
CA ARG A 115 -28.64 5.54 -34.05
C ARG A 115 -28.29 5.64 -35.54
N ASN A 116 -28.46 6.80 -36.17
CA ASN A 116 -28.12 7.03 -37.59
C ASN A 116 -26.61 7.06 -37.88
N LEU A 117 -25.75 7.16 -36.86
CA LEU A 117 -24.28 7.17 -37.02
C LEU A 117 -23.69 5.78 -37.34
N VAL A 118 -24.42 4.94 -38.08
CA VAL A 118 -24.04 3.57 -38.46
C VAL A 118 -22.75 3.48 -39.28
N SER A 119 -22.33 4.59 -39.90
CA SER A 119 -21.07 4.69 -40.68
C SER A 119 -19.85 5.04 -39.83
N LEU A 120 -20.02 5.38 -38.54
CA LEU A 120 -18.94 5.86 -37.68
C LEU A 120 -17.90 4.75 -37.44
N ARG A 121 -16.63 5.06 -37.68
CA ARG A 121 -15.48 4.13 -37.56
C ARG A 121 -14.49 4.57 -36.48
N VAL A 122 -14.34 5.87 -36.30
CA VAL A 122 -13.41 6.49 -35.35
C VAL A 122 -14.17 7.49 -34.50
N LEU A 123 -14.12 7.32 -33.18
CA LEU A 123 -14.71 8.24 -32.21
C LEU A 123 -13.66 8.58 -31.14
N ASN A 124 -13.15 9.82 -31.19
CA ASN A 124 -12.20 10.33 -30.21
C ASN A 124 -12.92 11.24 -29.19
N MET A 125 -12.94 10.78 -27.94
CA MET A 125 -13.53 11.45 -26.77
C MET A 125 -12.48 11.67 -25.67
N ALA A 126 -11.19 11.54 -25.99
CA ALA A 126 -10.09 11.69 -25.04
C ALA A 126 -10.05 13.08 -24.39
N PHE A 127 -9.44 13.22 -23.21
CA PHE A 127 -9.30 14.50 -22.51
C PHE A 127 -10.65 15.24 -22.33
N ASN A 128 -11.62 14.57 -21.73
CA ASN A 128 -12.93 15.12 -21.38
C ASN A 128 -13.21 14.88 -19.87
N SER A 129 -14.46 14.96 -19.43
CA SER A 129 -14.88 14.69 -18.06
C SER A 129 -15.98 13.63 -17.95
N PHE A 130 -16.00 12.65 -18.88
CA PHE A 130 -16.93 11.52 -18.85
C PHE A 130 -16.73 10.67 -17.59
N THR A 131 -17.81 10.37 -16.87
CA THR A 131 -17.83 9.46 -15.71
C THR A 131 -18.34 8.05 -16.03
N TYR A 132 -19.08 7.92 -17.14
CA TYR A 132 -19.57 6.66 -17.69
C TYR A 132 -19.38 6.62 -19.20
N VAL A 133 -19.14 5.43 -19.73
CA VAL A 133 -19.06 5.17 -21.18
C VAL A 133 -20.44 5.41 -21.81
N PRO A 134 -20.56 6.21 -22.90
CA PRO A 134 -21.81 6.40 -23.62
C PRO A 134 -22.25 5.10 -24.34
N ASP A 135 -23.54 4.97 -24.66
CA ASP A 135 -24.01 3.79 -25.39
C ASP A 135 -23.53 3.86 -26.85
N MET A 136 -22.69 2.89 -27.22
CA MET A 136 -22.12 2.71 -28.55
C MET A 136 -22.48 1.34 -29.14
N SER A 137 -23.35 0.57 -28.47
CA SER A 137 -23.68 -0.82 -28.81
C SER A 137 -24.23 -0.98 -30.23
N HIS A 138 -24.93 0.05 -30.74
CA HIS A 138 -25.50 0.12 -32.09
C HIS A 138 -24.51 0.59 -33.18
N LEU A 139 -23.27 0.94 -32.85
CA LEU A 139 -22.30 1.47 -33.80
C LEU A 139 -21.50 0.34 -34.45
N GLU A 140 -22.14 -0.46 -35.30
CA GLU A 140 -21.56 -1.67 -35.89
C GLU A 140 -20.31 -1.42 -36.76
N SER A 141 -20.16 -0.22 -37.34
CA SER A 141 -18.96 0.17 -38.09
C SER A 141 -17.78 0.62 -37.21
N LEU A 142 -17.98 0.83 -35.91
CA LEU A 142 -16.98 1.44 -35.04
C LEU A 142 -15.78 0.50 -34.88
N ARG A 143 -14.57 1.05 -35.09
CA ARG A 143 -13.29 0.34 -34.99
C ARG A 143 -12.41 0.90 -33.90
N LEU A 144 -12.32 2.22 -33.80
CA LEU A 144 -11.54 2.91 -32.79
C LEU A 144 -12.45 3.74 -31.89
N VAL A 145 -12.33 3.52 -30.58
CA VAL A 145 -12.82 4.45 -29.56
C VAL A 145 -11.67 4.86 -28.64
N ASP A 146 -11.49 6.18 -28.50
CA ASP A 146 -10.56 6.75 -27.52
C ASP A 146 -11.34 7.50 -26.44
N LEU A 147 -11.21 7.01 -25.21
CA LEU A 147 -11.79 7.52 -23.99
C LEU A 147 -10.71 7.80 -22.93
N SER A 148 -9.45 7.91 -23.34
CA SER A 148 -8.33 8.20 -22.45
C SER A 148 -8.47 9.57 -21.76
N HIS A 149 -7.80 9.77 -20.62
CA HIS A 149 -7.82 11.03 -19.86
C HIS A 149 -9.24 11.53 -19.53
N ASN A 150 -10.06 10.65 -18.96
CA ASN A 150 -11.42 10.94 -18.51
C ASN A 150 -11.57 10.61 -17.01
N ARG A 151 -12.81 10.49 -16.52
CA ARG A 151 -13.13 10.19 -15.11
C ARG A 151 -13.93 8.89 -14.99
N LEU A 152 -13.79 7.97 -15.95
CA LEU A 152 -14.55 6.73 -16.03
C LEU A 152 -14.20 5.80 -14.85
N ILE A 153 -15.23 5.24 -14.22
CA ILE A 153 -15.09 4.33 -13.06
C ILE A 153 -15.38 2.86 -13.39
N SER A 154 -16.18 2.58 -14.43
CA SER A 154 -16.48 1.23 -14.90
C SER A 154 -16.90 1.22 -16.37
N VAL A 155 -16.62 0.10 -17.05
CA VAL A 155 -17.12 -0.19 -18.40
C VAL A 155 -18.17 -1.29 -18.26
N ARG A 156 -19.41 -1.03 -18.68
CA ARG A 156 -20.42 -2.10 -18.81
C ARG A 156 -20.22 -2.76 -20.18
N PRO A 157 -19.91 -4.07 -20.27
CA PRO A 157 -19.63 -4.75 -21.54
C PRO A 157 -20.64 -4.49 -22.66
N ARG A 158 -21.94 -4.47 -22.31
CA ARG A 158 -23.06 -4.23 -23.25
C ARG A 158 -23.06 -2.86 -23.94
N MET A 159 -22.26 -1.89 -23.48
CA MET A 159 -22.18 -0.54 -24.06
C MET A 159 -21.19 -0.45 -25.22
N LEU A 160 -20.31 -1.45 -25.39
CA LEU A 160 -19.29 -1.50 -26.43
C LEU A 160 -19.80 -2.29 -27.65
N PRO A 161 -19.61 -1.81 -28.89
CA PRO A 161 -19.90 -2.60 -30.09
C PRO A 161 -18.88 -3.73 -30.27
N PHE A 162 -19.34 -4.88 -30.75
CA PHE A 162 -18.56 -6.13 -30.92
C PHE A 162 -17.43 -6.04 -31.96
N ASN A 163 -17.39 -4.95 -32.73
CA ASN A 163 -16.60 -4.82 -33.95
C ASN A 163 -15.34 -3.94 -33.78
N LEU A 164 -15.03 -3.55 -32.54
CA LEU A 164 -13.86 -2.73 -32.19
C LEU A 164 -12.54 -3.45 -32.46
N GLU A 165 -11.58 -2.68 -32.96
CA GLU A 165 -10.19 -3.06 -33.23
C GLU A 165 -9.23 -2.34 -32.25
N VAL A 166 -9.57 -1.12 -31.82
CA VAL A 166 -8.76 -0.30 -30.90
C VAL A 166 -9.64 0.29 -29.79
N VAL A 167 -9.26 0.08 -28.53
CA VAL A 167 -9.92 0.64 -27.33
C VAL A 167 -8.89 1.31 -26.43
N ARG A 168 -8.97 2.64 -26.29
CA ARG A 168 -8.12 3.41 -25.38
C ARG A 168 -8.89 3.94 -24.20
N LEU A 169 -8.43 3.59 -23.01
CA LEU A 169 -9.04 3.82 -21.71
C LEU A 169 -8.02 4.29 -20.66
N ALA A 170 -6.81 4.64 -21.10
CA ALA A 170 -5.73 5.11 -20.24
C ALA A 170 -6.11 6.34 -19.39
N ALA A 171 -5.45 6.50 -18.24
CA ALA A 171 -5.61 7.65 -17.36
C ALA A 171 -7.09 7.95 -17.00
N ASN A 172 -7.81 6.90 -16.60
CA ASN A 172 -9.16 6.97 -16.05
C ASN A 172 -9.14 6.60 -14.55
N ARG A 173 -10.28 6.21 -13.98
CA ARG A 173 -10.46 5.85 -12.57
C ARG A 173 -11.00 4.43 -12.39
N PHE A 174 -10.67 3.52 -13.31
CA PHE A 174 -11.05 2.11 -13.16
C PHE A 174 -10.30 1.48 -11.98
N THR A 175 -11.05 0.81 -11.09
CA THR A 175 -10.49 -0.03 -10.01
C THR A 175 -10.59 -1.51 -10.32
N HIS A 176 -11.68 -1.96 -10.96
CA HIS A 176 -11.83 -3.34 -11.45
C HIS A 176 -12.13 -3.34 -12.94
N LEU A 177 -11.62 -4.35 -13.63
CA LEU A 177 -11.94 -4.67 -15.02
C LEU A 177 -12.30 -6.15 -15.11
N SER A 178 -13.13 -6.51 -16.09
CA SER A 178 -13.54 -7.88 -16.35
C SER A 178 -13.43 -8.18 -17.86
N PRO A 179 -13.18 -9.45 -18.25
CA PRO A 179 -13.00 -9.83 -19.65
C PRO A 179 -14.11 -9.33 -20.59
N TRP A 180 -13.73 -8.97 -21.83
CA TRP A 180 -14.67 -8.62 -22.89
C TRP A 180 -14.66 -9.67 -24.02
N PRO A 181 -15.14 -10.90 -23.75
CA PRO A 181 -14.94 -12.04 -24.65
C PRO A 181 -15.58 -11.89 -26.03
N PHE A 182 -16.48 -10.93 -26.21
CA PHE A 182 -17.19 -10.61 -27.46
C PHE A 182 -16.39 -9.69 -28.40
N LEU A 183 -15.29 -9.08 -27.94
CA LEU A 183 -14.43 -8.20 -28.74
C LEU A 183 -13.38 -9.02 -29.52
N HIS A 184 -13.84 -9.93 -30.37
CA HIS A 184 -12.99 -10.86 -31.12
C HIS A 184 -12.05 -10.22 -32.15
N LYS A 185 -12.22 -8.92 -32.44
CA LYS A 185 -11.41 -8.16 -33.42
C LYS A 185 -10.41 -7.20 -32.76
N LEU A 186 -10.36 -7.16 -31.44
CA LEU A 186 -9.52 -6.24 -30.69
C LEU A 186 -8.04 -6.55 -30.96
N GLN A 187 -7.29 -5.53 -31.35
CA GLN A 187 -5.85 -5.55 -31.67
C GLN A 187 -5.05 -4.65 -30.74
N GLU A 188 -5.66 -3.59 -30.21
CA GLU A 188 -5.04 -2.65 -29.28
C GLU A 188 -6.00 -2.37 -28.12
N LEU A 189 -5.50 -2.55 -26.89
CA LEU A 189 -6.21 -2.23 -25.66
C LEU A 189 -5.29 -1.51 -24.69
N ASP A 190 -5.55 -0.23 -24.43
CA ASP A 190 -4.80 0.55 -23.45
C ASP A 190 -5.66 0.86 -22.23
N VAL A 191 -5.29 0.30 -21.07
CA VAL A 191 -5.90 0.58 -19.76
C VAL A 191 -4.88 1.13 -18.75
N THR A 192 -3.73 1.61 -19.22
CA THR A 192 -2.63 2.12 -18.38
C THR A 192 -3.05 3.34 -17.55
N PHE A 193 -2.27 3.68 -16.52
CA PHE A 193 -2.51 4.82 -15.63
C PHE A 193 -3.86 4.84 -14.88
N ASN A 194 -4.63 3.75 -14.92
CA ASN A 194 -5.79 3.53 -14.06
C ASN A 194 -5.37 3.15 -12.63
N ASP A 195 -6.35 2.98 -11.75
CA ASP A 195 -6.14 2.75 -10.32
C ASP A 195 -6.55 1.32 -9.93
N LEU A 196 -6.10 0.38 -10.76
CA LEU A 196 -6.55 -1.01 -10.76
C LEU A 196 -6.15 -1.72 -9.45
N GLU A 197 -7.14 -2.39 -8.87
CA GLU A 197 -7.01 -3.23 -7.69
C GLU A 197 -6.72 -4.66 -8.13
N CYS A 198 -5.60 -5.19 -7.64
CA CYS A 198 -5.21 -6.57 -7.87
C CYS A 198 -6.07 -7.49 -7.04
N ASP A 199 -7.21 -7.84 -7.63
CA ASP A 199 -8.12 -8.88 -7.22
C ASP A 199 -8.23 -9.96 -8.31
N CYS A 200 -8.93 -11.05 -8.00
CA CYS A 200 -9.09 -12.13 -8.97
C CYS A 200 -9.86 -11.72 -10.24
N SER A 201 -10.66 -10.65 -10.18
CA SER A 201 -11.32 -10.02 -11.33
C SER A 201 -10.28 -9.51 -12.34
N LEU A 202 -9.28 -8.76 -11.85
CA LEU A 202 -8.20 -8.22 -12.66
C LEU A 202 -7.33 -9.32 -13.26
N TRP A 203 -7.03 -10.39 -12.51
CA TRP A 203 -6.30 -11.54 -13.06
C TRP A 203 -7.06 -12.21 -14.22
N HIS A 204 -8.38 -12.41 -14.09
CA HIS A 204 -9.20 -12.90 -15.19
C HIS A 204 -9.18 -11.96 -16.41
N PHE A 205 -9.21 -10.65 -16.20
CA PHE A 205 -9.09 -9.65 -17.27
C PHE A 205 -7.73 -9.71 -17.98
N VAL A 206 -6.62 -9.72 -17.23
CA VAL A 206 -5.26 -9.79 -17.79
C VAL A 206 -5.08 -11.09 -18.57
N THR A 207 -5.43 -12.25 -17.99
CA THR A 207 -5.31 -13.56 -18.68
C THR A 207 -6.24 -13.72 -19.90
N TRP A 208 -7.32 -12.93 -20.01
CA TRP A 208 -8.11 -12.84 -21.24
C TRP A 208 -7.37 -12.01 -22.31
N ALA A 209 -6.79 -10.87 -21.94
CA ALA A 209 -6.10 -9.98 -22.85
C ALA A 209 -4.73 -10.52 -23.33
N GLU A 210 -4.00 -11.25 -22.47
CA GLU A 210 -2.78 -11.99 -22.83
C GLU A 210 -3.05 -13.03 -23.93
N LYS A 211 -4.19 -13.74 -23.88
CA LYS A 211 -4.59 -14.70 -24.92
C LYS A 211 -4.88 -14.06 -26.28
N LEU A 212 -5.12 -12.75 -26.28
CA LEU A 212 -5.29 -11.92 -27.48
C LEU A 212 -4.00 -11.17 -27.87
N ALA A 213 -2.88 -11.42 -27.16
CA ALA A 213 -1.60 -10.72 -27.31
C ALA A 213 -1.71 -9.18 -27.17
N LEU A 214 -2.66 -8.69 -26.36
CA LEU A 214 -2.91 -7.26 -26.15
C LEU A 214 -1.99 -6.60 -25.11
N PHE A 215 -1.42 -7.40 -24.20
CA PHE A 215 -0.47 -6.95 -23.18
C PHE A 215 0.76 -7.85 -23.14
N ASP A 216 1.87 -7.29 -22.66
CA ASP A 216 2.95 -8.04 -22.04
C ASP A 216 2.79 -7.99 -20.51
N SER A 217 3.30 -9.04 -19.87
CA SER A 217 3.43 -9.25 -18.42
C SER A 217 3.99 -8.04 -17.63
N THR A 218 4.76 -7.16 -18.28
CA THR A 218 5.35 -5.95 -17.67
C THR A 218 4.46 -4.71 -17.71
N MET A 219 3.39 -4.69 -18.52
CA MET A 219 2.64 -3.46 -18.84
C MET A 219 1.72 -2.97 -17.72
N LEU A 220 1.29 -3.86 -16.81
CA LEU A 220 0.29 -3.57 -15.78
C LEU A 220 0.77 -4.06 -14.40
N PRO A 221 1.63 -3.30 -13.70
CA PRO A 221 2.00 -3.60 -12.32
C PRO A 221 0.82 -3.31 -11.37
N CYS A 222 0.71 -4.09 -10.30
CA CYS A 222 -0.29 -3.88 -9.26
C CYS A 222 -0.16 -2.50 -8.60
N ARG A 223 -1.30 -1.82 -8.40
CA ARG A 223 -1.36 -0.47 -7.80
C ARG A 223 -2.09 -0.44 -6.46
N ARG A 224 -3.10 -1.29 -6.31
CA ARG A 224 -3.74 -1.65 -5.04
C ARG A 224 -3.83 -3.19 -4.89
N PRO A 225 -3.99 -3.71 -3.67
CA PRO A 225 -3.86 -3.00 -2.39
C PRO A 225 -2.38 -2.66 -2.12
N SER A 226 -2.09 -1.93 -1.03
CA SER A 226 -0.74 -1.39 -0.74
C SER A 226 0.34 -2.46 -0.69
N GLU A 227 -0.03 -3.66 -0.25
CA GLU A 227 0.82 -4.81 0.01
C GLU A 227 1.27 -5.49 -1.29
N LEU A 228 0.51 -5.31 -2.38
CA LEU A 228 0.83 -5.81 -3.72
C LEU A 228 1.39 -4.73 -4.64
N ARG A 229 1.70 -3.53 -4.14
CA ARG A 229 2.11 -2.42 -5.00
C ARG A 229 3.43 -2.72 -5.73
N LYS A 230 3.42 -2.56 -7.05
CA LYS A 230 4.47 -2.96 -8.02
C LYS A 230 4.61 -4.47 -8.27
N SER A 231 3.86 -5.34 -7.58
CA SER A 231 3.87 -6.78 -7.85
C SER A 231 3.30 -7.10 -9.24
N PRO A 232 3.73 -8.21 -9.87
CA PRO A 232 3.10 -8.69 -11.10
C PRO A 232 1.67 -9.20 -10.84
N ILE A 233 0.79 -9.09 -11.85
CA ILE A 233 -0.58 -9.62 -11.79
C ILE A 233 -0.54 -11.11 -12.13
N ASP A 234 -0.15 -11.96 -11.17
CA ASP A 234 -0.17 -13.42 -11.33
C ASP A 234 -1.31 -14.09 -10.55
N GLY A 235 -1.72 -15.28 -11.00
CA GLY A 235 -2.86 -15.99 -10.40
C GLY A 235 -2.59 -16.51 -8.98
N LYS A 236 -1.33 -16.56 -8.55
CA LYS A 236 -0.95 -17.05 -7.22
C LYS A 236 -1.08 -15.96 -6.17
N THR A 237 -0.56 -14.77 -6.49
CA THR A 237 -0.50 -13.60 -5.63
C THR A 237 -1.85 -12.87 -5.58
N VAL A 238 -2.64 -12.96 -6.66
CA VAL A 238 -3.88 -12.18 -6.83
C VAL A 238 -5.18 -13.00 -6.66
N CYS A 239 -5.18 -14.31 -6.98
CA CYS A 239 -6.32 -15.21 -6.73
C CYS A 239 -6.09 -16.24 -5.62
N GLY A 240 -4.95 -16.21 -4.93
CA GLY A 240 -4.69 -17.07 -3.79
C GLY A 240 -5.67 -16.79 -2.64
N PRO A 241 -6.07 -17.82 -1.86
CA PRO A 241 -6.83 -17.57 -0.64
C PRO A 241 -5.96 -16.79 0.34
N SER A 242 -6.53 -15.80 1.04
CA SER A 242 -5.86 -15.09 2.14
C SER A 242 -6.50 -15.49 3.46
N VAL A 243 -5.69 -15.73 4.50
CA VAL A 243 -6.16 -16.11 5.84
C VAL A 243 -5.55 -15.18 6.89
N VAL A 244 -6.41 -14.43 7.57
CA VAL A 244 -6.05 -13.56 8.70
C VAL A 244 -6.74 -14.05 9.98
N SER A 245 -6.23 -13.68 11.16
CA SER A 245 -6.88 -13.98 12.44
C SER A 245 -7.21 -12.70 13.20
N SER A 246 -8.34 -12.75 13.93
CA SER A 246 -8.66 -11.79 14.99
C SER A 246 -8.15 -12.27 16.36
N THR A 247 -7.87 -13.56 16.51
CA THR A 247 -7.30 -14.15 17.73
C THR A 247 -5.76 -14.14 17.71
N PRO A 248 -5.10 -13.99 18.87
CA PRO A 248 -3.64 -13.94 18.98
C PRO A 248 -2.98 -15.27 18.60
N GLU A 249 -1.74 -15.21 18.12
CA GLU A 249 -0.99 -16.38 17.63
C GLU A 249 -0.57 -17.37 18.74
N SER A 250 -0.52 -16.92 20.00
CA SER A 250 -0.28 -17.79 21.16
C SER A 250 -1.31 -17.51 22.24
N ALA A 251 -1.90 -18.57 22.78
CA ALA A 251 -2.88 -18.54 23.85
C ALA A 251 -2.44 -19.46 24.99
N VAL A 252 -2.40 -18.91 26.20
CA VAL A 252 -2.20 -19.66 27.44
C VAL A 252 -3.58 -19.99 28.02
N VAL A 253 -3.86 -21.27 28.27
CA VAL A 253 -5.20 -21.74 28.67
C VAL A 253 -5.16 -22.65 29.90
N SER A 254 -6.18 -22.53 30.75
CA SER A 254 -6.42 -23.44 31.87
C SER A 254 -7.15 -24.71 31.42
N LEU A 255 -7.09 -25.75 32.25
CA LEU A 255 -7.89 -26.97 32.05
C LEU A 255 -9.35 -26.72 32.41
N ASP A 256 -10.27 -27.49 31.81
CA ASP A 256 -11.73 -27.40 31.95
C ASP A 256 -12.40 -26.10 31.49
N ASP A 257 -11.63 -25.05 31.17
CA ASP A 257 -12.10 -23.84 30.48
C ASP A 257 -12.54 -24.13 29.02
N ASN A 258 -13.18 -23.14 28.40
CA ASN A 258 -13.49 -23.14 26.97
C ASN A 258 -12.58 -22.13 26.25
N HIS A 259 -12.08 -22.48 25.06
CA HIS A 259 -11.27 -21.59 24.23
C HIS A 259 -11.79 -21.56 22.79
N MET A 260 -11.74 -20.39 22.15
CA MET A 260 -12.20 -20.20 20.79
C MET A 260 -11.14 -19.47 19.97
N MET A 261 -10.75 -20.07 18.85
CA MET A 261 -9.83 -19.48 17.87
C MET A 261 -10.60 -19.20 16.59
N CYS A 262 -10.36 -18.06 15.95
CA CYS A 262 -11.08 -17.64 14.75
C CYS A 262 -10.12 -17.12 13.67
N CYS A 263 -10.28 -17.64 12.46
CA CYS A 263 -9.68 -17.11 11.25
C CYS A 263 -10.76 -16.53 10.34
N THR A 264 -10.38 -15.53 9.54
CA THR A 264 -11.17 -15.05 8.41
C THR A 264 -10.41 -15.36 7.14
N ALA A 265 -11.04 -16.13 6.26
CA ALA A 265 -10.53 -16.41 4.92
C ALA A 265 -11.22 -15.52 3.90
N LEU A 266 -10.47 -15.09 2.88
CA LEU A 266 -10.95 -14.37 1.72
C LEU A 266 -10.45 -15.07 0.45
N ALA A 267 -11.37 -15.54 -0.39
CA ALA A 267 -11.06 -15.97 -1.75
C ALA A 267 -12.33 -15.90 -2.62
N THR A 268 -12.17 -15.73 -3.92
CA THR A 268 -13.29 -15.68 -4.88
C THR A 268 -13.07 -16.71 -5.99
N PRO A 269 -13.89 -17.77 -6.11
CA PRO A 269 -14.98 -18.16 -5.22
C PRO A 269 -14.51 -18.61 -3.82
N SER A 270 -15.44 -18.76 -2.88
CA SER A 270 -15.15 -19.15 -1.49
C SER A 270 -14.21 -20.38 -1.40
N PRO A 271 -13.17 -20.33 -0.55
CA PRO A 271 -12.20 -21.42 -0.44
C PRO A 271 -12.77 -22.61 0.37
N GLN A 272 -12.19 -23.80 0.19
CA GLN A 272 -12.37 -24.91 1.12
C GLN A 272 -11.61 -24.63 2.41
N LEU A 273 -12.25 -24.86 3.57
CA LEU A 273 -11.72 -24.51 4.88
C LEU A 273 -11.61 -25.73 5.80
N PHE A 274 -10.50 -25.84 6.51
CA PHE A 274 -10.28 -26.91 7.50
C PHE A 274 -9.31 -26.48 8.60
N TRP A 275 -9.52 -27.00 9.81
CA TRP A 275 -8.58 -26.86 10.93
C TRP A 275 -7.70 -28.09 11.05
N GLN A 276 -6.46 -27.89 11.47
CA GLN A 276 -5.52 -28.94 11.82
C GLN A 276 -4.98 -28.75 13.23
N LEU A 277 -4.84 -29.84 13.99
CA LEU A 277 -4.06 -29.90 15.23
C LEU A 277 -2.84 -30.79 14.98
N ASN A 278 -1.64 -30.25 15.16
CA ASN A 278 -0.37 -30.96 14.96
C ASN A 278 -0.32 -31.69 13.59
N GLY A 279 -0.86 -31.05 12.55
CA GLY A 279 -0.93 -31.56 11.17
C GLY A 279 -2.10 -32.50 10.85
N LYS A 280 -2.98 -32.85 11.82
CA LYS A 280 -4.15 -33.71 11.60
C LYS A 280 -5.43 -32.89 11.52
N ASN A 281 -6.26 -33.14 10.51
CA ASN A 281 -7.54 -32.44 10.33
C ASN A 281 -8.50 -32.69 11.50
N ILE A 282 -9.22 -31.65 11.92
CA ILE A 282 -10.23 -31.66 12.99
C ILE A 282 -11.60 -31.34 12.39
N SER A 283 -12.66 -32.03 12.84
CA SER A 283 -14.05 -31.83 12.43
C SER A 283 -14.97 -31.28 13.53
N ASN A 284 -14.55 -31.36 14.79
CA ASN A 284 -15.42 -31.09 15.95
C ASN A 284 -15.23 -29.65 16.45
N GLY A 285 -16.30 -29.04 16.96
CA GLY A 285 -16.26 -27.67 17.48
C GLY A 285 -16.18 -26.57 16.41
N LEU A 286 -16.38 -26.93 15.13
CA LEU A 286 -16.29 -25.99 14.01
C LEU A 286 -17.55 -25.15 13.84
N SER A 287 -17.38 -23.86 13.60
CA SER A 287 -18.43 -22.97 13.13
C SER A 287 -17.95 -22.12 11.96
N GLN A 288 -18.82 -21.92 10.96
CA GLN A 288 -18.53 -21.16 9.75
C GLN A 288 -19.62 -20.10 9.54
N LYS A 289 -19.22 -18.88 9.21
CA LYS A 289 -20.11 -17.75 8.95
C LYS A 289 -19.67 -17.00 7.70
N HIS A 290 -20.55 -16.93 6.72
CA HIS A 290 -20.34 -16.09 5.55
C HIS A 290 -20.54 -14.62 5.94
N LEU A 291 -19.52 -13.79 5.71
CA LEU A 291 -19.55 -12.37 6.08
C LEU A 291 -19.94 -11.46 4.89
N SER A 292 -19.73 -11.92 3.67
CA SER A 292 -20.12 -11.21 2.44
C SER A 292 -20.23 -12.18 1.25
N ASP A 293 -20.97 -11.75 0.22
CA ASP A 293 -21.09 -12.46 -1.06
C ASP A 293 -19.77 -12.52 -1.85
N SER A 294 -18.76 -11.72 -1.45
CA SER A 294 -17.42 -11.69 -2.03
C SER A 294 -16.51 -12.85 -1.58
N GLY A 295 -17.10 -13.96 -1.11
CA GLY A 295 -16.35 -15.13 -0.64
C GLY A 295 -15.56 -14.95 0.67
N LYS A 296 -15.91 -13.93 1.48
CA LYS A 296 -15.32 -13.73 2.82
C LYS A 296 -16.01 -14.62 3.85
N VAL A 297 -15.24 -15.45 4.54
CA VAL A 297 -15.75 -16.47 5.46
C VAL A 297 -14.99 -16.41 6.78
N GLU A 298 -15.71 -16.23 7.88
CA GLU A 298 -15.22 -16.43 9.24
C GLU A 298 -15.36 -17.90 9.61
N PHE A 299 -14.31 -18.49 10.18
CA PHE A 299 -14.24 -19.90 10.51
C PHE A 299 -13.55 -20.07 11.87
N CYS A 300 -14.32 -20.54 12.84
CA CYS A 300 -13.89 -20.65 14.23
C CYS A 300 -13.87 -22.11 14.69
N LEU A 301 -12.98 -22.38 15.65
CA LEU A 301 -12.87 -23.64 16.38
C LEU A 301 -13.12 -23.36 17.87
N GLU A 302 -14.18 -23.92 18.41
CA GLU A 302 -14.51 -23.91 19.84
C GLU A 302 -14.07 -25.23 20.49
N ILE A 303 -13.14 -25.13 21.45
CA ILE A 303 -12.71 -26.23 22.32
C ILE A 303 -13.45 -26.07 23.65
N ARG A 304 -14.26 -27.06 24.03
CA ARG A 304 -14.99 -27.08 25.30
C ARG A 304 -14.33 -28.03 26.29
N LYS A 305 -14.17 -27.60 27.55
CA LYS A 305 -13.49 -28.35 28.62
C LYS A 305 -12.10 -28.83 28.21
N ILE A 306 -11.19 -27.88 28.06
CA ILE A 306 -9.82 -28.10 27.57
C ILE A 306 -9.10 -29.19 28.37
N GLN A 307 -8.51 -30.14 27.67
CA GLN A 307 -7.70 -31.22 28.24
C GLN A 307 -6.25 -31.12 27.77
N LEU A 308 -5.34 -31.82 28.47
CA LEU A 308 -3.90 -31.88 28.12
C LEU A 308 -3.62 -32.35 26.68
N LYS A 309 -4.54 -33.10 26.07
CA LYS A 309 -4.44 -33.60 24.68
C LYS A 309 -4.70 -32.51 23.62
N ASP A 310 -5.36 -31.42 24.03
CA ASP A 310 -5.78 -30.31 23.17
C ASP A 310 -4.71 -29.19 23.11
N MET A 311 -3.50 -29.50 23.59
CA MET A 311 -2.35 -28.59 23.56
C MET A 311 -1.56 -28.76 22.25
N GLY A 312 -0.94 -27.66 21.80
CA GLY A 312 -0.01 -27.68 20.66
C GLY A 312 -0.39 -26.71 19.55
N LYS A 313 -0.09 -27.12 18.31
CA LYS A 313 -0.06 -26.25 17.13
C LYS A 313 -1.32 -26.43 16.29
N TYR A 314 -2.22 -25.45 16.38
CA TYR A 314 -3.43 -25.35 15.59
C TYR A 314 -3.18 -24.55 14.32
N LYS A 315 -3.81 -24.95 13.21
CA LYS A 315 -3.71 -24.25 11.93
C LYS A 315 -5.06 -24.20 11.24
N CYS A 316 -5.54 -23.00 10.95
CA CYS A 316 -6.65 -22.78 10.03
C CYS A 316 -6.09 -22.69 8.61
N VAL A 317 -6.60 -23.52 7.70
CA VAL A 317 -6.17 -23.57 6.30
C VAL A 317 -7.34 -23.25 5.38
N ALA A 318 -7.09 -22.40 4.39
CA ALA A 318 -7.94 -22.13 3.24
C ALA A 318 -7.28 -22.64 1.96
N SER A 319 -8.04 -23.37 1.15
CA SER A 319 -7.59 -23.95 -0.12
C SER A 319 -8.52 -23.56 -1.26
N LEU A 320 -7.97 -23.01 -2.35
CA LEU A 320 -8.72 -22.70 -3.57
C LEU A 320 -7.89 -23.12 -4.79
N ALA A 321 -8.44 -24.00 -5.63
CA ALA A 321 -7.83 -24.46 -6.88
C ALA A 321 -6.37 -24.96 -6.75
N GLY A 322 -5.99 -25.51 -5.58
CA GLY A 322 -4.63 -25.98 -5.28
C GLY A 322 -3.70 -24.94 -4.67
N LEU A 323 -4.11 -23.68 -4.57
CA LEU A 323 -3.44 -22.65 -3.77
C LEU A 323 -3.90 -22.77 -2.32
N ASN A 324 -2.94 -22.78 -1.38
CA ASN A 324 -3.21 -22.90 0.04
C ASN A 324 -2.65 -21.70 0.79
N SER A 325 -3.41 -21.21 1.77
CA SER A 325 -2.97 -20.21 2.75
C SER A 325 -3.46 -20.61 4.13
N SER A 326 -2.74 -20.20 5.17
CA SER A 326 -3.05 -20.67 6.52
C SER A 326 -2.55 -19.71 7.60
N LYS A 327 -3.32 -19.63 8.70
CA LYS A 327 -2.91 -18.95 9.93
C LYS A 327 -2.73 -19.98 11.05
N GLU A 328 -1.71 -19.77 11.86
CA GLU A 328 -1.25 -20.72 12.87
C GLU A 328 -1.42 -20.14 14.27
N PHE A 329 -1.72 -21.02 15.24
CA PHE A 329 -1.97 -20.69 16.63
C PHE A 329 -1.29 -21.71 17.54
N HIS A 330 -0.72 -21.26 18.65
CA HIS A 330 -0.12 -22.12 19.65
C HIS A 330 -0.94 -22.08 20.95
N VAL A 331 -1.42 -23.24 21.39
CA VAL A 331 -2.18 -23.39 22.63
C VAL A 331 -1.28 -24.06 23.66
N GLU A 332 -0.86 -23.28 24.65
CA GLU A 332 -0.06 -23.73 25.79
C GLU A 332 -0.90 -23.81 27.06
N ARG A 333 -0.54 -24.74 27.94
CA ARG A 333 -1.17 -24.84 29.27
C ARG A 333 -0.65 -23.73 30.17
N ASP A 334 -1.54 -23.10 30.93
CA ASP A 334 -1.12 -22.24 32.03
C ASP A 334 -0.21 -22.99 33.01
N LYS A 335 0.86 -22.31 33.43
CA LYS A 335 1.84 -22.85 34.37
C LYS A 335 1.21 -22.76 35.74
N ILE A 336 0.70 -23.89 36.25
CA ILE A 336 0.24 -23.98 37.64
C ILE A 336 1.35 -23.38 38.53
N PRO A 337 1.10 -22.28 39.25
CA PRO A 337 2.09 -21.77 40.17
C PRO A 337 2.36 -22.85 41.21
N ILE A 338 3.64 -23.10 41.52
CA ILE A 338 4.01 -24.04 42.59
C ILE A 338 3.64 -23.37 43.91
N VAL A 339 2.37 -23.49 44.30
CA VAL A 339 1.91 -23.02 45.60
C VAL A 339 2.41 -24.03 46.62
N LEU A 340 3.49 -23.67 47.32
CA LEU A 340 3.97 -24.36 48.52
C LEU A 340 2.93 -24.20 49.63
N ASN A 341 1.83 -24.95 49.53
CA ASN A 341 0.61 -24.83 50.33
C ASN A 341 0.76 -25.24 51.81
N SER A 342 1.98 -25.52 52.28
CA SER A 342 2.25 -25.66 53.71
C SER A 342 3.59 -25.02 54.07
N ALA A 343 3.60 -24.34 55.21
CA ALA A 343 4.84 -23.92 55.86
C ALA A 343 5.78 -25.11 56.11
N GLU A 344 5.22 -26.32 56.30
CA GLU A 344 5.96 -27.58 56.41
C GLU A 344 6.80 -27.87 55.15
N GLY A 345 6.28 -27.66 53.94
CA GLY A 345 7.03 -27.87 52.70
C GLY A 345 8.23 -26.93 52.55
N ILE A 346 8.05 -25.66 52.92
CA ILE A 346 9.13 -24.66 52.96
C ILE A 346 10.16 -25.04 54.03
N MET A 347 9.70 -25.41 55.24
CA MET A 347 10.57 -25.84 56.33
C MET A 347 11.38 -27.09 55.97
N ILE A 348 10.77 -28.12 55.35
CA ILE A 348 11.47 -29.33 54.92
C ILE A 348 12.52 -29.01 53.85
N TYR A 349 12.21 -28.16 52.87
CA TYR A 349 13.17 -27.77 51.83
C TYR A 349 14.35 -26.98 52.41
N CYS A 350 14.09 -26.00 53.27
CA CYS A 350 15.12 -25.26 54.01
C CYS A 350 15.94 -26.19 54.94
N GLN A 351 15.31 -27.16 55.62
CA GLN A 351 16.00 -28.13 56.45
C GLN A 351 16.93 -29.00 55.59
N PHE A 352 16.51 -29.43 54.41
CA PHE A 352 17.33 -30.22 53.49
C PHE A 352 18.52 -29.43 52.93
N THR A 353 18.31 -28.19 52.48
CA THR A 353 19.39 -27.33 51.97
C THR A 353 20.39 -26.95 53.06
N ILE A 354 19.93 -26.68 54.29
CA ILE A 354 20.80 -26.44 55.45
C ILE A 354 21.55 -27.71 55.85
N CYS A 355 20.90 -28.86 55.97
CA CYS A 355 21.55 -30.12 56.34
C CYS A 355 22.58 -30.58 55.30
N THR A 356 22.30 -30.42 54.00
CA THR A 356 23.25 -30.71 52.92
C THR A 356 24.43 -29.73 52.92
N PHE A 357 24.18 -28.43 53.13
CA PHE A 357 25.26 -27.44 53.28
C PHE A 357 26.16 -27.73 54.49
N ILE A 358 25.58 -28.03 55.66
CA ILE A 358 26.33 -28.43 56.86
C ILE A 358 27.10 -29.73 56.60
N GLY A 359 26.49 -30.72 55.95
CA GLY A 359 27.15 -31.97 55.57
C GLY A 359 28.38 -31.74 54.69
N VAL A 360 28.26 -30.89 53.66
CA VAL A 360 29.38 -30.50 52.79
C VAL A 360 30.46 -29.75 53.58
N CYS A 361 30.10 -28.80 54.45
CA CYS A 361 31.05 -28.08 55.30
C CYS A 361 31.80 -29.00 56.28
N CYS A 362 31.12 -30.00 56.84
CA CYS A 362 31.72 -31.02 57.70
C CYS A 362 32.66 -31.94 56.92
N VAL A 363 32.29 -32.37 55.71
CA VAL A 363 33.19 -33.16 54.83
C VAL A 363 34.44 -32.36 54.47
N ILE A 364 34.29 -31.10 54.05
CA ILE A 364 35.41 -30.20 53.74
C ILE A 364 36.31 -30.03 54.97
N SER A 365 35.74 -29.77 56.14
CA SER A 365 36.50 -29.62 57.39
C SER A 365 37.26 -30.90 57.76
N CYS A 366 36.64 -32.07 57.62
CA CYS A 366 37.29 -33.36 57.81
C CYS A 366 38.42 -33.59 56.80
N CYS A 367 38.25 -33.22 55.53
CA CYS A 367 39.31 -33.32 54.52
C CYS A 367 40.51 -32.41 54.81
N VAL A 368 40.27 -31.16 55.26
CA VAL A 368 41.32 -30.22 55.68
C VAL A 368 42.07 -30.74 56.92
N LEU A 369 41.35 -31.26 57.93
CA LEU A 369 41.97 -31.81 59.14
C LEU A 369 42.76 -33.10 58.88
N ARG A 370 42.41 -33.88 57.84
CA ARG A 370 43.13 -35.11 57.45
C ARG A 370 44.40 -34.87 56.62
N THR A 371 44.60 -33.65 56.11
CA THR A 371 45.71 -33.30 55.21
C THR A 371 46.74 -32.34 55.83
N GLY A 372 46.45 -31.72 56.98
CA GLY A 372 47.28 -30.72 57.65
C GLY A 372 48.51 -31.23 58.44
N GLY A 373 49.33 -32.12 57.88
CA GLY A 373 50.50 -32.70 58.55
C GLY A 373 51.84 -32.04 58.24
N ARG A 374 52.32 -31.15 59.13
CA ARG A 374 53.68 -30.52 59.19
C ARG A 374 54.06 -29.52 58.07
N GLY A 375 54.56 -28.34 58.47
CA GLY A 375 55.39 -27.47 57.62
C GLY A 375 55.28 -25.98 57.93
N LYS A 376 56.19 -25.42 58.74
CA LYS A 376 56.28 -23.96 58.97
C LYS A 376 57.17 -23.30 57.91
N THR A 377 56.66 -22.33 57.16
CA THR A 377 57.40 -21.13 56.70
C THR A 377 56.41 -20.01 56.34
N ARG A 378 56.76 -18.74 56.65
CA ARG A 378 55.97 -17.55 56.29
C ARG A 378 56.22 -17.16 54.81
N PRO A 379 55.20 -16.77 54.03
CA PRO A 379 55.38 -15.90 52.88
C PRO A 379 55.11 -14.43 53.24
N LYS A 380 55.60 -13.52 52.37
CA LYS A 380 55.46 -12.05 52.50
C LYS A 380 54.05 -11.59 52.13
N ARG A 381 53.70 -10.34 52.50
CA ARG A 381 52.57 -9.60 51.90
C ARG A 381 52.88 -9.33 50.43
N GLU A 382 52.03 -9.84 49.54
CA GLU A 382 51.87 -9.33 48.16
C GLU A 382 50.38 -9.11 47.90
N TYR A 383 50.07 -8.01 47.21
CA TYR A 383 48.70 -7.63 46.88
C TYR A 383 48.31 -8.32 45.56
N MET A 384 47.19 -9.07 45.54
CA MET A 384 46.63 -9.50 44.26
C MET A 384 45.90 -8.34 43.59
N HIS A 385 46.41 -7.93 42.42
CA HIS A 385 45.60 -7.26 41.42
C HIS A 385 44.55 -8.24 40.88
N ALA A 386 43.35 -7.73 40.58
CA ALA A 386 42.32 -8.51 39.88
C ALA A 386 42.84 -8.91 38.49
N LYS A 387 42.83 -10.21 38.19
CA LYS A 387 43.28 -10.72 36.89
C LYS A 387 42.14 -10.62 35.87
N VAL A 388 42.37 -9.84 34.82
CA VAL A 388 41.48 -9.73 33.66
C VAL A 388 41.42 -11.07 32.92
N LEU A 389 40.26 -11.43 32.38
CA LEU A 389 40.14 -12.54 31.43
C LEU A 389 40.67 -12.09 30.06
N GLU A 390 41.77 -12.70 29.63
CA GLU A 390 42.24 -12.60 28.24
C GLU A 390 41.42 -13.57 27.36
N ILE A 391 40.95 -13.07 26.22
CA ILE A 391 40.36 -13.86 25.13
C ILE A 391 41.49 -14.16 24.13
N PRO A 392 41.60 -15.37 23.55
CA PRO A 392 42.69 -15.69 22.63
C PRO A 392 42.64 -14.82 21.37
N GLN A 393 43.78 -14.20 21.03
CA GLN A 393 44.02 -13.70 19.68
C GLN A 393 44.47 -14.86 18.80
N ASP A 394 43.75 -15.12 17.72
CA ASP A 394 44.31 -15.67 16.49
C ASP A 394 43.38 -15.33 15.31
N SER A 395 43.98 -15.08 14.14
CA SER A 395 43.37 -14.61 12.88
C SER A 395 42.70 -13.21 12.88
N CYS A 396 43.44 -12.21 12.38
CA CYS A 396 43.06 -11.43 11.19
C CYS A 396 44.20 -10.45 10.83
N GLU A 397 45.06 -10.85 9.89
CA GLU A 397 46.09 -9.98 9.29
C GLU A 397 46.17 -10.29 7.78
N TYR A 398 45.98 -9.25 6.95
CA TYR A 398 46.25 -9.17 5.48
C TYR A 398 45.39 -10.06 4.54
N CYS A 399 45.13 -9.74 3.25
CA CYS A 399 45.30 -8.55 2.35
C CYS A 399 44.22 -8.71 1.22
N CYS A 400 43.87 -7.80 0.29
CA CYS A 400 44.38 -6.50 -0.21
C CYS A 400 43.24 -5.43 -0.05
N ASP A 401 43.26 -4.15 -0.43
CA ASP A 401 43.95 -3.30 -1.44
C ASP A 401 43.53 -3.51 -2.92
N ASP A 402 42.76 -2.57 -3.47
CA ASP A 402 43.22 -1.62 -4.50
C ASP A 402 42.27 -0.40 -4.58
N MET A 403 42.82 0.79 -4.85
CA MET A 403 42.03 1.98 -5.19
C MET A 403 41.80 2.05 -6.70
N ASP A 404 40.69 2.67 -7.12
CA ASP A 404 40.66 3.49 -8.34
C ASP A 404 39.53 4.53 -8.26
N GLU A 405 39.59 5.53 -9.14
CA GLU A 405 39.04 6.87 -8.95
C GLU A 405 37.53 7.06 -9.29
N ASP A 406 37.02 8.22 -8.86
CA ASP A 406 35.82 8.93 -9.33
C ASP A 406 34.40 8.36 -9.10
N GLY A 407 33.59 9.16 -8.38
CA GLY A 407 32.33 9.65 -8.97
C GLY A 407 31.00 9.04 -8.49
N ASP A 408 30.46 9.61 -7.41
CA ASP A 408 29.04 9.66 -7.02
C ASP A 408 28.31 8.38 -6.52
N VAL A 409 27.39 8.65 -5.59
CA VAL A 409 26.75 7.68 -4.69
C VAL A 409 25.54 6.99 -5.33
N ASP A 410 25.55 5.65 -5.37
CA ASP A 410 24.36 4.81 -5.54
C ASP A 410 23.93 4.23 -4.18
N GLY A 411 22.70 4.55 -3.75
CA GLY A 411 22.18 4.17 -2.44
C GLY A 411 21.68 2.72 -2.41
N ARG A 412 22.52 1.79 -1.94
CA ARG A 412 22.12 0.42 -1.62
C ARG A 412 22.17 0.18 -0.11
N GLU A 413 21.00 0.02 0.49
CA GLU A 413 20.87 -0.65 1.79
C GLU A 413 21.19 -2.14 1.59
N CYS A 414 22.23 -2.62 2.27
CA CYS A 414 22.41 -4.04 2.57
C CYS A 414 22.29 -4.19 4.08
N ASP A 415 21.46 -5.15 4.51
CA ASP A 415 21.08 -5.35 5.91
C ASP A 415 22.30 -5.60 6.81
N ASP A 416 22.48 -4.75 7.82
CA ASP A 416 23.58 -4.89 8.78
C ASP A 416 23.30 -5.97 9.83
N TRP A 417 24.33 -6.77 10.13
CA TRP A 417 24.27 -7.91 11.03
C TRP A 417 25.02 -7.61 12.34
N GLY A 418 24.27 -7.60 13.44
CA GLY A 418 24.76 -8.17 14.70
C GLY A 418 25.45 -7.25 15.70
N ASP A 419 24.65 -6.51 16.47
CA ASP A 419 25.09 -5.86 17.71
C ASP A 419 25.63 -6.86 18.75
N ALA A 420 26.94 -7.10 18.77
CA ALA A 420 27.61 -7.79 19.88
C ALA A 420 27.54 -6.97 21.19
N GLU A 421 27.32 -5.65 21.10
CA GLU A 421 27.26 -4.75 22.26
C GLU A 421 25.91 -4.76 23.01
N THR A 422 24.79 -5.20 22.40
CA THR A 422 23.51 -5.28 23.16
C THR A 422 23.47 -6.43 24.17
N ALA A 423 24.34 -7.44 24.05
CA ALA A 423 24.30 -8.61 24.94
C ALA A 423 24.67 -8.26 26.39
N ALA A 424 25.75 -7.51 26.60
CA ALA A 424 26.20 -7.09 27.93
C ALA A 424 25.21 -6.11 28.58
N VAL A 425 24.65 -5.17 27.81
CA VAL A 425 23.66 -4.21 28.28
C VAL A 425 22.35 -4.92 28.66
N ARG A 426 21.89 -5.90 27.86
CA ARG A 426 20.71 -6.71 28.20
C ARG A 426 20.92 -7.56 29.45
N GLN A 427 22.09 -8.16 29.65
CA GLN A 427 22.40 -8.91 30.87
C GLN A 427 22.41 -8.01 32.12
N TYR A 428 23.00 -6.81 32.03
CA TYR A 428 22.97 -5.84 33.14
C TYR A 428 21.55 -5.36 33.47
N LEU A 429 20.73 -5.09 32.45
CA LEU A 429 19.34 -4.67 32.64
C LEU A 429 18.46 -5.81 33.18
N GLN A 430 18.64 -7.05 32.73
CA GLN A 430 17.96 -8.22 33.28
C GLN A 430 18.35 -8.46 34.75
N TRP A 431 19.63 -8.35 35.10
CA TRP A 431 20.09 -8.44 36.49
C TRP A 431 19.47 -7.34 37.36
N ARG A 432 19.41 -6.10 36.86
CA ARG A 432 18.79 -4.96 37.56
C ARG A 432 17.29 -5.18 37.79
N GLN A 433 16.59 -5.75 36.81
CA GLN A 433 15.15 -5.98 36.85
C GLN A 433 14.77 -7.18 37.75
N MET A 434 15.67 -8.15 37.95
CA MET A 434 15.50 -9.25 38.91
C MET A 434 15.70 -8.83 40.39
N HIS A 435 16.18 -7.62 40.66
CA HIS A 435 16.55 -7.18 42.01
C HIS A 435 15.88 -5.87 42.47
N GLN A 436 14.79 -5.45 41.82
CA GLN A 436 14.06 -4.22 42.21
C GLN A 436 13.05 -4.38 43.37
N ASP A 437 12.68 -5.60 43.76
CA ASP A 437 11.66 -5.87 44.80
C ASP A 437 12.21 -6.15 46.22
N GLN A 438 13.40 -5.64 46.55
CA GLN A 438 13.89 -5.61 47.95
C GLN A 438 14.34 -4.20 48.36
N HIS A 439 13.40 -3.41 48.90
CA HIS A 439 13.70 -2.15 49.56
C HIS A 439 14.05 -2.33 51.06
N LYS A 440 15.12 -1.64 51.50
CA LYS A 440 15.56 -1.42 52.90
C LYS A 440 16.04 -2.71 53.61
N TYR A 441 17.34 -2.93 53.83
CA TYR A 441 18.18 -2.11 54.72
C TYR A 441 19.71 -2.32 54.51
N SER A 442 20.48 -1.30 54.91
CA SER A 442 21.92 -1.29 55.24
C SER A 442 22.99 -1.20 54.12
N MET A 443 23.80 -0.14 54.25
CA MET A 443 25.20 0.05 53.82
C MET A 443 25.59 -0.12 52.34
N ILE A 444 25.46 0.98 51.59
CA ILE A 444 26.40 1.31 50.51
C ILE A 444 27.51 2.22 51.10
N PRO A 445 28.80 1.86 51.02
CA PRO A 445 29.90 2.78 51.31
C PRO A 445 29.95 3.89 50.25
N GLN A 446 30.07 5.13 50.68
CA GLN A 446 30.28 6.27 49.80
C GLN A 446 31.63 6.16 49.07
N ILE A 447 31.67 6.55 47.79
CA ILE A 447 32.87 7.16 47.20
C ILE A 447 32.45 8.51 46.60
N ARG A 448 32.78 9.58 47.31
CA ARG A 448 32.79 10.97 46.83
C ARG A 448 34.12 11.60 47.22
N HIS A 449 34.84 12.12 46.22
CA HIS A 449 35.41 13.47 46.12
C HIS A 449 36.46 13.41 44.99
N GLU A 450 36.28 14.09 43.85
CA GLU A 450 36.28 15.55 43.65
C GLU A 450 37.57 16.24 44.12
N SER A 451 38.44 16.51 43.17
CA SER A 451 39.22 17.75 42.96
C SER A 451 40.04 17.54 41.68
N LEU A 452 40.19 18.47 40.74
CA LEU A 452 40.38 19.92 40.85
C LEU A 452 39.48 20.75 39.91
N CYS A 453 39.50 22.06 40.10
CA CYS A 453 38.56 23.03 39.52
C CYS A 453 39.28 24.13 38.71
N ARG A 454 38.56 24.70 37.73
CA ARG A 454 38.68 26.07 37.16
C ARG A 454 39.93 26.49 36.36
N LEU A 455 39.67 27.02 35.15
CA LEU A 455 39.70 28.46 34.77
C LEU A 455 39.08 28.57 33.35
N SER A 456 37.94 29.26 33.16
CA SER A 456 37.80 30.60 32.53
C SER A 456 38.43 30.74 31.12
N ASN A 457 37.80 31.36 30.10
CA ASN A 457 36.69 32.32 30.09
C ASN A 457 36.05 32.41 28.68
N GLU A 458 34.79 32.88 28.59
CA GLU A 458 34.16 33.63 27.45
C GLU A 458 34.13 33.01 26.02
N SER A 459 33.07 33.12 25.19
CA SER A 459 31.81 33.89 25.27
C SER A 459 30.69 33.38 24.34
N ASN A 460 29.44 33.57 24.80
CA ASN A 460 28.18 33.86 24.06
C ASN A 460 27.36 32.77 23.31
N ASN A 461 26.11 32.65 23.80
CA ASN A 461 24.82 32.37 23.13
C ASN A 461 24.58 31.00 22.43
N SER A 462 23.41 30.35 22.57
CA SER A 462 22.28 30.62 23.48
C SER A 462 21.36 29.38 23.61
N GLU A 463 21.09 29.01 24.86
CA GLU A 463 20.00 28.20 25.43
C GLU A 463 19.03 27.38 24.53
N CYS A 464 19.03 26.05 24.75
CA CYS A 464 17.79 25.27 24.75
C CYS A 464 17.21 25.23 26.17
N HIS A 465 15.93 25.59 26.33
CA HIS A 465 15.29 25.65 27.65
C HIS A 465 15.07 24.27 28.31
N ARG A 466 15.28 24.23 29.62
CA ARG A 466 14.88 23.13 30.51
C ARG A 466 13.42 23.28 30.97
N ALA A 467 12.79 22.16 31.31
CA ALA A 467 11.58 22.13 32.13
C ALA A 467 11.88 22.50 33.61
N PRO A 468 10.86 22.95 34.39
CA PRO A 468 10.94 23.02 35.84
C PRO A 468 10.35 21.79 36.56
N LEU A 469 10.90 21.50 37.73
CA LEU A 469 10.52 20.45 38.70
C LEU A 469 10.00 21.09 40.01
N ALA A 470 9.56 20.24 40.95
CA ALA A 470 9.28 20.49 42.38
C ALA A 470 7.79 20.77 42.75
N ARG A 471 7.26 20.40 43.95
CA ARG A 471 7.91 19.86 45.17
C ARG A 471 6.92 19.03 46.05
N PHE A 472 7.45 18.32 47.06
CA PHE A 472 6.74 17.61 48.14
C PHE A 472 6.25 18.54 49.26
N ASP A 473 5.25 18.09 50.06
CA ASP A 473 5.29 18.01 51.54
C ASP A 473 4.11 17.15 52.10
N GLU A 474 4.16 16.73 53.37
CA GLU A 474 3.43 15.59 53.99
C GLU A 474 2.32 15.99 55.06
N PRO A 475 1.64 15.08 55.83
CA PRO A 475 0.19 15.19 56.16
C PRO A 475 -0.12 15.61 57.63
N PRO A 476 -1.39 15.65 58.12
CA PRO A 476 -2.07 14.44 58.65
C PRO A 476 -3.64 14.39 58.63
N SER A 477 -4.18 13.26 59.12
CA SER A 477 -5.49 13.02 59.81
C SER A 477 -6.86 12.96 59.06
N VAL A 478 -7.42 11.74 59.01
CA VAL A 478 -8.75 11.26 59.47
C VAL A 478 -10.01 12.16 59.32
N SER A 479 -10.99 11.70 58.52
CA SER A 479 -12.38 11.40 58.97
C SER A 479 -13.23 10.65 57.92
N PHE A 480 -14.22 9.88 58.38
CA PHE A 480 -15.34 9.31 57.59
C PHE A 480 -16.27 10.43 57.07
N ASP A 481 -16.98 10.22 55.94
CA ASP A 481 -18.40 9.81 55.97
C ASP A 481 -18.94 9.37 54.58
N MET A 482 -20.09 8.68 54.56
CA MET A 482 -20.89 8.36 53.38
C MET A 482 -21.76 9.55 52.97
N THR A 483 -22.11 9.67 51.68
CA THR A 483 -23.50 9.72 51.15
C THR A 483 -23.56 10.20 49.68
N HIS A 484 -24.52 9.67 48.92
CA HIS A 484 -25.17 10.17 47.69
C HIS A 484 -24.31 10.85 46.59
N LEU A 485 -24.44 10.49 45.30
CA LEU A 485 -25.64 10.05 44.58
C LEU A 485 -25.25 9.21 43.35
#